data_AF-A0A1V1PE35-F1
#
_entry.id   AF-A0A1V1PE35-F1
#
_cell.length_a   1.000
_cell.length_b   1.000
_cell.length_c   1.000
_cell.angle_alpha   90.00
_cell.angle_beta   90.00
_cell.angle_gamma   90.00
#
_symmetry.space_group_name_H-M   'P 1'
#
loop_
_entity.id
_entity.type
_entity.pdbx_description
1 polymer ?
#
loop_
_entity_poly.entity_id
_entity_poly.type
_entity_poly.pdbx_seq_one_letter_code
_entity_poly.pdbx_strand_id
1 'polypeptide(L)'
;MISNILGRIFFWRSSNTNESSEDMLEIARKVGPLIDEITNQIFMDHREILVKEPITYIVPAVWGAIKDGKLTRVQKDINHRFDPVVRQVMAMIVPDSASAAQRYAIAYIIRGLMISKITFMIEGFKNRMNDT
;
A
#
# COMPACT_ATOMS: atom_id res chain seq x y z
N MET A 1 8.98 -13.70 29.08
CA MET A 1 9.87 -12.92 28.18
C MET A 1 9.11 -12.55 26.88
N ILE A 2 7.92 -11.94 27.00
CA ILE A 2 7.05 -11.53 25.86
C ILE A 2 6.23 -10.26 26.24
N SER A 3 6.82 -9.27 26.93
CA SER A 3 6.08 -8.06 27.34
C SER A 3 6.68 -6.74 26.86
N ASN A 4 7.53 -6.75 25.84
CA ASN A 4 8.24 -5.53 25.41
C ASN A 4 8.15 -5.18 23.92
N ILE A 5 7.26 -5.83 23.17
CA ILE A 5 7.06 -5.54 21.74
C ILE A 5 5.87 -4.60 21.49
N LEU A 6 4.87 -4.61 22.37
CA LEU A 6 3.66 -3.78 22.22
C LEU A 6 3.84 -2.32 22.68
N GLY A 7 4.84 -2.03 23.53
CA GLY A 7 5.10 -0.67 24.04
C GLY A 7 5.91 0.24 23.11
N ARG A 8 6.50 -0.29 22.02
CA ARG A 8 7.41 0.44 21.12
C ARG A 8 6.80 0.85 19.79
N ILE A 9 5.59 0.38 19.49
CA ILE A 9 4.90 0.67 18.22
C ILE A 9 4.00 1.89 18.36
N PHE A 10 3.72 2.37 19.58
CA PHE A 10 2.73 3.42 19.82
C PHE A 10 3.13 4.36 20.96
N PHE A 11 4.17 5.18 20.77
CA PHE A 11 4.48 6.24 21.74
C PHE A 11 5.04 7.49 21.05
N TRP A 12 4.15 8.19 20.35
CA TRP A 12 4.32 9.61 20.07
C TRP A 12 3.65 10.37 21.22
N ARG A 13 4.41 10.70 22.26
CA ARG A 13 3.96 11.65 23.29
C ARG A 13 4.39 13.04 22.84
N SER A 14 3.56 13.66 22.00
CA SER A 14 3.59 15.11 21.80
C SER A 14 2.84 15.77 22.95
N SER A 15 3.50 16.70 23.64
CA SER A 15 2.91 17.53 24.70
C SER A 15 2.10 18.69 24.11
N ASN A 16 1.13 18.38 23.25
CA ASN A 16 0.14 19.33 22.73
C ASN A 16 -1.11 18.56 22.28
N THR A 17 -2.07 18.35 23.18
CA THR A 17 -3.30 17.59 22.98
C THR A 17 -4.34 18.28 22.07
N ASN A 18 -3.92 19.29 21.29
CA ASN A 18 -4.75 20.10 20.39
C ASN A 18 -4.26 20.11 18.93
N GLU A 19 -3.22 19.33 18.56
CA GLU A 19 -3.10 18.90 17.15
C GLU A 19 -4.33 18.03 16.86
N SER A 20 -5.25 18.61 16.11
CA SER A 20 -6.67 18.35 16.31
C SER A 20 -7.05 17.00 15.70
N SER A 21 -8.00 16.31 16.31
CA SER A 21 -8.67 15.16 15.69
C SER A 21 -9.09 15.45 14.23
N GLU A 22 -9.38 16.71 13.92
CA GLU A 22 -9.75 17.20 12.60
C GLU A 22 -8.60 17.10 11.57
N ASP A 23 -7.36 17.41 11.96
CA ASP A 23 -6.19 17.30 11.09
C ASP A 23 -5.90 15.83 10.72
N MET A 24 -6.03 14.93 11.70
CA MET A 24 -5.89 13.48 11.46
C MET A 24 -6.99 12.95 10.52
N LEU A 25 -8.24 13.41 10.70
CA LEU A 25 -9.35 13.05 9.83
C LEU A 25 -9.18 13.62 8.42
N GLU A 26 -8.64 14.83 8.27
CA GLU A 26 -8.35 15.42 6.96
C GLU A 26 -7.31 14.59 6.19
N ILE A 27 -6.23 14.17 6.86
CA ILE A 27 -5.21 13.30 6.26
C ILE A 27 -5.84 11.97 5.83
N ALA A 28 -6.64 11.34 6.69
CA ALA A 28 -7.30 10.07 6.37
C ALA A 28 -8.24 10.20 5.15
N ARG A 29 -8.99 11.30 5.05
CA ARG A 29 -9.87 11.62 3.91
C ARG A 29 -9.11 11.84 2.60
N LYS A 30 -7.82 12.15 2.64
CA LYS A 30 -6.98 12.29 1.44
C LYS A 30 -6.29 10.98 1.07
N VAL A 31 -5.68 10.31 2.05
CA VAL A 31 -4.88 9.09 1.83
C VAL A 31 -5.72 7.92 1.36
N GLY A 32 -6.88 7.68 1.99
CA GLY A 32 -7.75 6.55 1.65
C GLY A 32 -8.17 6.57 0.17
N PRO A 33 -8.84 7.64 -0.30
CA PRO A 33 -9.25 7.76 -1.69
C PRO A 33 -8.09 7.69 -2.68
N LEU A 34 -6.91 8.24 -2.33
CA LEU A 34 -5.74 8.19 -3.22
C LEU A 34 -5.27 6.74 -3.45
N ILE A 35 -5.24 5.92 -2.40
CA ILE A 35 -4.89 4.49 -2.50
C ILE A 35 -5.98 3.72 -3.24
N ASP A 36 -7.25 4.00 -2.94
CA ASP A 36 -8.38 3.33 -3.57
C ASP A 36 -8.44 3.60 -5.08
N GLU A 37 -8.25 4.86 -5.48
CA GLU A 37 -8.26 5.26 -6.88
C GLU A 37 -7.18 4.51 -7.67
N ILE A 38 -5.92 4.55 -7.20
CA ILE A 38 -4.83 3.91 -7.96
C ILE A 38 -4.96 2.39 -7.99
N THR A 39 -5.44 1.77 -6.90
CA THR A 39 -5.63 0.31 -6.86
C THR A 39 -6.77 -0.11 -7.78
N ASN A 40 -7.89 0.62 -7.78
CA ASN A 40 -9.01 0.39 -8.71
C ASN A 40 -8.56 0.56 -10.16
N GLN A 41 -7.84 1.64 -10.47
CA GLN A 41 -7.40 1.92 -11.83
C GLN A 41 -6.45 0.84 -12.35
N ILE A 42 -5.45 0.45 -11.55
CA ILE A 42 -4.54 -0.65 -11.91
C ILE A 42 -5.31 -1.96 -12.12
N PHE A 43 -6.26 -2.27 -11.23
CA PHE A 43 -7.06 -3.47 -11.39
C PHE A 43 -7.85 -3.41 -12.69
N MET A 44 -8.58 -2.33 -12.98
CA MET A 44 -9.38 -2.22 -14.20
C MET A 44 -8.54 -2.32 -15.48
N ASP A 45 -7.38 -1.64 -15.51
CA ASP A 45 -6.51 -1.60 -16.68
C ASP A 45 -5.81 -2.96 -16.95
N HIS A 46 -5.52 -3.73 -15.89
CA HIS A 46 -4.79 -4.99 -15.97
C HIS A 46 -5.62 -6.24 -15.64
N ARG A 47 -6.94 -6.06 -15.43
CA ARG A 47 -8.06 -7.03 -15.49
C ARG A 47 -7.63 -8.43 -15.88
N GLU A 48 -7.57 -8.56 -17.19
CA GLU A 48 -7.49 -9.83 -17.91
C GLU A 48 -6.19 -10.60 -17.64
N ILE A 49 -5.12 -9.88 -17.32
CA ILE A 49 -3.82 -10.47 -17.01
C ILE A 49 -3.81 -10.87 -15.54
N LEU A 50 -4.16 -9.95 -14.63
CA LEU A 50 -4.10 -10.18 -13.20
C LEU A 50 -4.96 -11.36 -12.74
N VAL A 51 -6.10 -11.62 -13.38
CA VAL A 51 -6.98 -12.75 -13.03
C VAL A 51 -6.47 -14.10 -13.52
N LYS A 52 -5.54 -14.13 -14.47
CA LYS A 52 -4.94 -15.37 -15.00
C LYS A 52 -3.65 -15.76 -14.28
N GLU A 53 -3.01 -14.79 -13.64
CA GLU A 53 -1.77 -14.98 -12.90
C GLU A 53 -2.03 -15.51 -11.48
N PRO A 54 -1.05 -16.22 -10.87
CA PRO A 54 -1.12 -16.57 -9.46
C PRO A 54 -1.12 -15.30 -8.60
N ILE A 55 -1.79 -15.34 -7.44
CA ILE A 55 -1.94 -14.14 -6.61
C ILE A 55 -0.60 -13.53 -6.16
N THR A 56 0.43 -14.36 -6.04
CA THR A 56 1.81 -13.94 -5.73
C THR A 56 2.42 -13.03 -6.80
N TYR A 57 1.86 -12.96 -8.00
CA TYR A 57 2.31 -12.10 -9.10
C TYR A 57 2.28 -10.60 -8.75
N ILE A 58 1.33 -10.17 -7.91
CA ILE A 58 1.18 -8.75 -7.55
C ILE A 58 2.30 -8.25 -6.64
N VAL A 59 2.92 -9.15 -5.87
CA VAL A 59 3.95 -8.81 -4.89
C VAL A 59 5.15 -8.12 -5.58
N PRO A 60 5.86 -8.76 -6.55
CA PRO A 60 6.95 -8.09 -7.25
C PRO A 60 6.49 -6.88 -8.08
N ALA A 61 5.23 -6.84 -8.52
CA ALA A 61 4.65 -5.70 -9.22
C ALA A 61 4.59 -4.44 -8.34
N VAL A 62 4.22 -4.59 -7.07
CA VAL A 62 4.15 -3.46 -6.13
C VAL A 62 5.55 -3.07 -5.64
N TRP A 63 6.39 -4.06 -5.34
CA TRP A 63 7.75 -3.83 -4.84
C TRP A 63 8.71 -3.30 -5.90
N GLY A 64 8.46 -3.56 -7.18
CA GLY A 64 9.40 -3.21 -8.25
C GLY A 64 10.68 -4.04 -8.22
N ALA A 65 10.66 -5.18 -7.53
CA ALA A 65 11.81 -6.08 -7.40
C ALA A 65 11.36 -7.54 -7.32
N ILE A 66 12.17 -8.42 -7.88
CA ILE A 66 12.05 -9.88 -7.76
C ILE A 66 13.44 -10.45 -7.47
N LYS A 67 13.53 -11.48 -6.63
CA LYS A 67 14.80 -12.13 -6.25
C LYS A 67 15.49 -12.73 -7.48
N ASP A 68 14.70 -13.39 -8.33
CA ASP A 68 15.18 -14.11 -9.51
C ASP A 68 14.36 -13.69 -10.74
N GLY A 69 15.05 -13.31 -11.82
CA GLY A 69 14.43 -12.96 -13.10
C GLY A 69 14.20 -11.47 -13.33
N LYS A 70 13.31 -11.16 -14.29
CA LYS A 70 12.97 -9.79 -14.69
C LYS A 70 11.48 -9.56 -14.48
N LEU A 71 11.12 -8.37 -13.99
CA LEU A 71 9.73 -7.95 -13.98
C LEU A 71 9.15 -7.95 -15.40
N THR A 72 7.92 -8.42 -15.51
CA THR A 72 7.13 -8.31 -16.75
C THR A 72 6.84 -6.84 -17.07
N ARG A 73 6.39 -6.57 -18.30
CA ARG A 73 5.95 -5.21 -18.68
C ARG A 73 4.81 -4.71 -17.78
N VAL A 74 3.85 -5.58 -17.45
CA VAL A 74 2.73 -5.25 -16.56
C VAL A 74 3.21 -4.96 -15.14
N GLN A 75 4.12 -5.78 -14.60
CA GLN A 75 4.66 -5.54 -13.25
C GLN A 75 5.42 -4.22 -13.16
N LYS A 76 6.17 -3.86 -14.21
CA LYS A 76 6.86 -2.56 -14.29
C LYS A 76 5.87 -1.40 -14.36
N ASP A 77 4.81 -1.51 -15.16
CA ASP A 77 3.78 -0.49 -15.26
C ASP A 77 3.08 -0.26 -13.92
N ILE A 78 2.67 -1.35 -13.26
CA ILE A 78 2.08 -1.34 -11.91
C ILE A 78 3.01 -0.63 -10.92
N ASN A 79 4.29 -1.01 -10.88
CA ASN A 79 5.27 -0.37 -10.00
C ASN A 79 5.40 1.13 -10.29
N HIS A 80 5.54 1.49 -11.56
CA HIS A 80 5.71 2.87 -12.00
C HIS A 80 4.53 3.77 -11.62
N ARG A 81 3.33 3.20 -11.56
CA ARG A 81 2.10 3.89 -11.17
C ARG A 81 1.89 3.94 -9.66
N PHE A 82 2.27 2.90 -8.93
CA PHE A 82 2.15 2.89 -7.47
C PHE A 82 3.20 3.75 -6.77
N ASP A 83 4.43 3.75 -7.25
CA ASP A 83 5.54 4.38 -6.55
C ASP A 83 5.35 5.90 -6.33
N PRO A 84 4.84 6.70 -7.29
CA PRO A 84 4.46 8.09 -7.07
C PRO A 84 3.40 8.26 -5.98
N VAL A 85 2.38 7.38 -5.94
CA VAL A 85 1.32 7.43 -4.93
C VAL A 85 1.87 7.10 -3.55
N VAL A 86 2.75 6.10 -3.43
CA VAL A 86 3.43 5.80 -2.16
C VAL A 86 4.23 7.01 -1.69
N ARG A 87 5.00 7.66 -2.58
CA ARG A 87 5.73 8.89 -2.23
C ARG A 87 4.81 10.00 -1.76
N GLN A 88 3.67 10.19 -2.43
CA GLN A 88 2.68 11.20 -2.07
C GLN A 88 2.07 10.94 -0.70
N VAL A 89 1.65 9.69 -0.42
CA VAL A 89 1.12 9.31 0.90
C VAL A 89 2.19 9.49 1.98
N MET A 90 3.42 9.06 1.73
CA MET A 90 4.54 9.24 2.65
C MET A 90 4.78 10.71 2.99
N ALA A 91 4.69 11.62 2.02
CA ALA A 91 4.83 13.06 2.24
C ALA A 91 3.69 13.67 3.08
N MET A 92 2.51 13.05 3.08
CA MET A 92 1.37 13.52 3.89
C MET A 92 1.44 13.03 5.34
N ILE A 93 1.98 11.83 5.59
CA ILE A 93 1.86 11.17 6.91
C ILE A 93 3.17 11.05 7.67
N VAL A 94 4.32 11.16 7.00
CA VAL A 94 5.62 10.91 7.62
C VAL A 94 6.34 12.23 7.87
N PRO A 95 6.59 12.60 9.14
CA PRO A 95 7.26 13.86 9.45
C PRO A 95 8.70 13.86 8.96
N ASP A 96 9.24 15.05 8.70
CA ASP A 96 10.61 15.20 8.20
C ASP A 96 11.67 14.59 9.15
N SER A 97 11.39 14.62 10.45
CA SER A 97 12.22 14.04 11.52
C SER A 97 12.24 12.51 11.57
N ALA A 98 11.39 11.82 10.80
CA ALA A 98 11.36 10.36 10.81
C ALA A 98 12.66 9.76 10.25
N SER A 99 13.20 8.77 10.97
CA SER A 99 14.37 8.00 10.56
C SER A 99 14.12 7.21 9.27
N ALA A 100 15.20 6.84 8.58
CA ALA A 100 15.11 5.98 7.39
C ALA A 100 14.39 4.65 7.66
N ALA A 101 14.61 4.05 8.84
CA ALA A 101 13.94 2.81 9.24
C ALA A 101 12.42 3.00 9.43
N GLN A 102 11.99 4.10 10.05
CA GLN A 102 10.57 4.43 10.21
C GLN A 102 9.93 4.72 8.86
N ARG A 103 10.59 5.52 8.01
CA ARG A 103 10.13 5.79 6.65
C ARG A 103 9.95 4.50 5.85
N TYR A 104 10.93 3.61 5.92
CA TYR A 104 10.85 2.30 5.27
C TYR A 104 9.69 1.45 5.80
N ALA A 105 9.53 1.36 7.13
CA ALA A 105 8.45 0.58 7.75
C ALA A 105 7.05 1.09 7.35
N ILE A 106 6.85 2.42 7.31
CA ILE A 106 5.57 3.01 6.90
C ILE A 106 5.33 2.76 5.41
N ALA A 107 6.34 2.97 4.56
CA ALA A 107 6.25 2.69 3.13
C ALA A 107 5.99 1.20 2.85
N TYR A 108 6.51 0.31 3.69
CA TYR A 108 6.24 -1.13 3.65
C TYR A 108 4.77 -1.43 3.93
N ILE A 109 4.20 -0.81 4.98
CA ILE A 109 2.77 -0.98 5.34
C ILE A 109 1.86 -0.47 4.22
N ILE A 110 2.15 0.70 3.64
CA ILE A 110 1.37 1.27 2.53
C ILE A 110 1.38 0.31 1.33
N ARG A 111 2.55 -0.18 0.94
CA ARG A 111 2.67 -1.16 -0.16
C ARG A 111 1.94 -2.47 0.17
N GLY A 112 2.00 -2.92 1.42
CA GLY A 112 1.23 -4.07 1.91
C GLY A 112 -0.28 -3.86 1.74
N LEU A 113 -0.80 -2.69 2.10
CA LEU A 113 -2.21 -2.34 1.92
C LEU A 113 -2.62 -2.34 0.43
N MET A 114 -1.78 -1.79 -0.44
CA MET A 114 -2.01 -1.81 -1.89
C MET A 114 -2.05 -3.25 -2.43
N ILE A 115 -1.11 -4.11 -2.01
CA ILE A 115 -1.11 -5.55 -2.34
C ILE A 115 -2.42 -6.20 -1.89
N SER A 116 -2.84 -5.99 -0.65
CA SER A 116 -4.07 -6.58 -0.10
C SER A 116 -5.31 -6.12 -0.85
N LYS A 117 -5.44 -4.84 -1.19
CA LYS A 117 -6.58 -4.31 -1.93
C LYS A 117 -6.67 -4.89 -3.34
N ILE A 118 -5.57 -4.91 -4.09
CA ILE A 118 -5.57 -5.55 -5.42
C ILE A 118 -5.86 -7.04 -5.31
N THR A 119 -5.28 -7.72 -4.32
CA THR A 119 -5.51 -9.16 -4.09
C THR A 119 -7.01 -9.43 -3.89
N PHE A 120 -7.66 -8.62 -3.05
CA PHE A 120 -9.10 -8.71 -2.82
C PHE A 120 -9.90 -8.48 -4.11
N MET A 121 -9.53 -7.51 -4.94
CA MET A 121 -10.20 -7.27 -6.23
C MET A 121 -10.04 -8.43 -7.20
N ILE A 122 -8.84 -9.00 -7.30
CA ILE A 122 -8.54 -10.15 -8.18
C ILE A 122 -9.37 -11.36 -7.75
N GLU A 123 -9.25 -11.77 -6.49
CA GLU A 123 -9.92 -12.97 -5.99
C GLU A 123 -11.44 -12.78 -5.96
N GLY A 124 -11.92 -11.59 -5.57
CA GLY A 124 -13.34 -11.25 -5.62
C GLY A 124 -13.91 -11.32 -7.04
N PHE A 125 -13.14 -10.92 -8.06
CA PHE A 125 -13.56 -11.04 -9.45
C PHE A 125 -13.53 -12.48 -9.96
N LYS A 126 -12.47 -13.25 -9.65
CA LYS A 126 -12.37 -14.67 -9.99
C LYS A 126 -13.54 -15.47 -9.43
N ASN A 127 -13.93 -15.22 -8.18
CA ASN A 127 -15.06 -15.92 -7.56
C ASN A 127 -16.37 -15.64 -8.31
N ARG A 128 -16.63 -14.38 -8.68
CA ARG A 128 -17.83 -14.02 -9.45
C ARG A 128 -17.87 -14.64 -10.85
N MET A 129 -16.72 -14.93 -11.46
CA MET A 129 -16.66 -15.63 -12.75
C MET A 129 -16.95 -17.13 -12.62
N ASN A 130 -16.63 -17.75 -11.47
CA ASN A 130 -16.87 -19.17 -11.24
C ASN A 130 -18.32 -19.46 -10.83
N ASP A 131 -19.04 -18.45 -10.35
CA ASP A 131 -20.46 -18.52 -9.96
C ASP A 131 -21.43 -18.36 -11.15
N THR A 132 -20.91 -18.08 -12.36
CA THR A 132 -21.65 -17.95 -13.63
C THR A 132 -21.32 -19.07 -14.59
#